data_AF-A0A3M1H464-F1
#
_entry.id   AF-A0A3M1H464-F1
#
_cell.length_a   1.000
_cell.length_b   1.000
_cell.length_c   1.000
_cell.angle_alpha   90.00
_cell.angle_beta   90.00
_cell.angle_gamma   90.00
#
_symmetry.space_group_name_H-M   'P 1'
#
loop_
_entity.id
_entity.type
_entity.pdbx_description
1 polymer ?
#
loop_
_entity_poly.entity_id
_entity_poly.type
_entity_poly.pdbx_seq_one_letter_code
_entity_poly.pdbx_strand_id
1 'polypeptide(L)'
;MARRDEADSYDEMEYDDEAAYSDEELLDEEGEYVEPSRWLILTSSYGISAMIHVGLLLMALFIYWADTPEPEQQAIVLPKLEQKKQEYDPEKKRALHRKPQIQNPTEVEKPIKELEEEVTKTETPKGTSFDNLSNKNLDSESANDAFGTAGGAAGRYGSRFGTGRASRYGGSAATESAVHAALRWLQRHQDPDGKWSAAEFSKNCKTTCSGPDYRSASGRGPGAGDPRFDVGVTGLALLAFLGDGHSHKSSPYPEFKRAVNKGLKFLRRTQKRDGAIGYGDKEQTIYNHCIATMALCEAYGMTGDFTLKRPAQKAVTWLVKAQNPGAGWKYVPNSGKNDTSVTGWAVLALKAAKAAGLKVPKAAFEGALAWFERVTSDGGPGKPPGLVGYMRAGDGGAAINRKLLAHPEVYPKFEGVPTMTGVSVICRIFTGQRRTHERIKQGVRVLMSHLPKWQGDKKTKNETNFYYWYYATYGVFQGTRINSREWKKWNKAMQEALLGDGTNRQRMGGDEDGSWDPVGEWCIAGGRVYATAINALTLEIYYRYEHAVEGSGH
;
A
#
# COMPACT_ATOMS: atom_id res chain seq x y z
N MET A 1 101.60 44.16 20.97
CA MET A 1 100.42 43.52 20.33
C MET A 1 100.68 43.46 18.82
N ALA A 2 100.07 42.51 18.10
CA ALA A 2 100.41 42.16 16.70
C ALA A 2 100.43 43.39 15.76
N ARG A 3 101.46 43.61 14.93
CA ARG A 3 101.88 42.86 13.71
C ARG A 3 100.78 42.88 12.63
N ARG A 4 101.03 43.17 11.35
CA ARG A 4 102.29 43.36 10.58
C ARG A 4 101.97 44.00 9.21
N ASP A 5 102.98 44.61 8.56
CA ASP A 5 103.55 44.34 7.20
C ASP A 5 102.57 43.78 6.12
N GLU A 6 102.62 44.07 4.80
CA GLU A 6 103.66 44.66 3.92
C GLU A 6 103.05 44.90 2.50
N ALA A 7 103.73 45.71 1.65
CA ALA A 7 104.11 45.49 0.22
C ALA A 7 103.14 44.77 -0.78
N ASP A 8 103.11 44.98 -2.10
CA ASP A 8 103.84 45.79 -3.12
C ASP A 8 103.11 45.58 -4.50
N SER A 9 103.31 46.27 -5.64
CA SER A 9 103.94 47.56 -6.01
C SER A 9 103.84 47.80 -7.54
N TYR A 10 103.88 49.06 -8.01
CA TYR A 10 104.03 49.57 -9.41
C TYR A 10 102.86 49.27 -10.40
N ASP A 11 102.20 50.25 -11.04
CA ASP A 11 102.61 51.39 -11.91
C ASP A 11 103.32 51.00 -13.22
N GLU A 12 102.64 51.15 -14.36
CA GLU A 12 102.91 52.25 -15.32
C GLU A 12 101.85 52.35 -16.46
N MET A 13 101.42 53.60 -16.72
CA MET A 13 100.90 54.22 -17.96
C MET A 13 100.09 53.38 -18.97
N GLU A 14 98.80 53.64 -19.18
CA GLU A 14 98.20 54.86 -19.79
C GLU A 14 98.48 54.98 -21.31
N TYR A 15 97.44 54.73 -22.10
CA TYR A 15 97.14 55.52 -23.29
C TYR A 15 95.65 55.87 -23.26
N ASP A 16 95.38 57.15 -23.46
CA ASP A 16 94.09 57.82 -23.32
C ASP A 16 93.15 57.48 -24.48
N ASP A 17 91.84 57.43 -24.19
CA ASP A 17 90.84 58.27 -24.86
C ASP A 17 89.42 58.00 -24.29
N GLU A 18 88.87 59.04 -23.68
CA GLU A 18 87.44 59.27 -23.34
C GLU A 18 86.73 58.32 -22.36
N ALA A 19 86.99 58.61 -21.07
CA ALA A 19 85.96 58.59 -20.02
C ALA A 19 84.77 59.54 -20.37
N ALA A 20 83.59 59.55 -19.72
CA ALA A 20 83.22 59.10 -18.38
C ALA A 20 81.67 59.02 -18.21
N TYR A 21 81.20 58.14 -17.30
CA TYR A 21 80.21 58.37 -16.22
C TYR A 21 79.03 59.37 -16.44
N SER A 22 77.74 59.00 -16.34
CA SER A 22 76.92 58.39 -15.26
C SER A 22 76.01 59.43 -14.55
N ASP A 23 74.77 59.02 -14.26
CA ASP A 23 73.88 59.47 -13.18
C ASP A 23 73.73 60.98 -12.89
N GLU A 24 72.55 61.55 -13.23
CA GLU A 24 71.60 62.23 -12.30
C GLU A 24 70.52 63.00 -13.09
N GLU A 25 69.25 62.61 -12.98
CA GLU A 25 68.16 63.49 -12.49
C GLU A 25 66.88 62.69 -12.16
N LEU A 26 65.94 63.33 -11.45
CA LEU A 26 65.01 62.69 -10.51
C LEU A 26 63.53 63.06 -10.77
N LEU A 27 62.64 62.10 -10.46
CA LEU A 27 61.22 62.21 -10.09
C LEU A 27 60.11 62.23 -11.18
N ASP A 28 59.32 61.15 -11.13
CA ASP A 28 57.85 61.07 -11.06
C ASP A 28 56.94 61.67 -12.16
N GLU A 29 56.35 60.78 -12.98
CA GLU A 29 54.89 60.80 -13.24
C GLU A 29 54.37 59.37 -13.56
N GLU A 30 53.14 59.05 -13.13
CA GLU A 30 52.61 57.67 -13.08
C GLU A 30 52.20 57.11 -14.46
N GLY A 31 52.86 56.05 -14.93
CA GLY A 31 52.48 55.30 -16.14
C GLY A 31 51.52 54.14 -15.87
N GLU A 32 50.22 54.38 -16.04
CA GLU A 32 49.14 53.41 -15.77
C GLU A 32 49.26 52.12 -16.63
N TYR A 33 49.42 50.96 -15.97
CA TYR A 33 49.46 49.66 -16.63
C TYR A 33 48.03 49.22 -17.04
N VAL A 34 47.60 49.63 -18.23
CA VAL A 34 46.28 49.26 -18.76
C VAL A 34 46.23 47.78 -19.11
N GLU A 35 45.50 46.97 -18.32
CA GLU A 35 45.16 45.59 -18.72
C GLU A 35 44.51 45.58 -20.11
N PRO A 36 44.88 44.66 -21.02
CA PRO A 36 44.21 44.51 -22.30
C PRO A 36 42.76 44.09 -22.07
N SER A 37 41.86 45.06 -22.14
CA SER A 37 40.49 44.92 -21.67
C SER A 37 39.73 43.87 -22.50
N ARG A 38 38.87 43.12 -21.81
CA ARG A 38 38.27 41.83 -22.27
C ARG A 38 37.57 41.84 -23.64
N TRP A 39 37.30 43.01 -24.22
CA TRP A 39 36.71 43.17 -25.55
C TRP A 39 37.62 42.73 -26.70
N LEU A 40 38.96 42.83 -26.57
CA LEU A 40 39.89 42.42 -27.63
C LEU A 40 39.90 40.91 -27.89
N ILE A 41 39.61 40.09 -26.88
CA ILE A 41 39.46 38.64 -27.05
C ILE A 41 38.16 38.33 -27.82
N LEU A 42 37.08 39.06 -27.51
CA LEU A 42 35.75 38.92 -28.13
C LEU A 42 35.69 39.41 -29.59
N THR A 43 36.56 40.35 -29.99
CA THR A 43 36.67 40.85 -31.38
C THR A 43 37.71 40.12 -32.23
N SER A 44 38.53 39.25 -31.62
CA SER A 44 39.42 38.36 -32.38
C SER A 44 38.63 37.36 -33.23
N SER A 45 39.19 36.93 -34.37
CA SER A 45 38.59 35.88 -35.21
C SER A 45 38.36 34.57 -34.44
N TYR A 46 39.21 34.26 -33.47
CA TYR A 46 39.05 33.13 -32.55
C TYR A 46 37.87 33.31 -31.59
N GLY A 47 37.63 34.52 -31.06
CA GLY A 47 36.48 34.84 -30.21
C GLY A 47 35.15 34.74 -30.94
N ILE A 48 35.08 35.28 -32.17
CA ILE A 48 33.91 35.15 -33.04
C ILE A 48 33.65 33.68 -33.39
N SER A 49 34.70 32.93 -33.75
CA SER A 49 34.61 31.48 -34.02
C SER A 49 34.11 30.71 -32.79
N ALA A 50 34.61 31.00 -31.59
CA ALA A 50 34.17 30.36 -30.36
C ALA A 50 32.68 30.62 -30.07
N MET A 51 32.20 31.86 -30.27
CA MET A 51 30.76 32.16 -30.12
C MET A 51 29.89 31.40 -31.13
N ILE A 52 30.33 31.26 -32.38
CA ILE A 52 29.61 30.48 -33.40
C ILE A 52 29.55 28.99 -32.98
N HIS A 53 30.66 28.42 -32.53
CA HIS A 53 30.69 27.01 -32.08
C HIS A 53 29.85 26.78 -30.82
N VAL A 54 29.83 27.71 -29.86
CA VAL A 54 28.91 27.64 -28.71
C VAL A 54 27.46 27.76 -29.15
N GLY A 55 27.14 28.66 -30.09
CA GLY A 55 25.79 28.78 -30.67
C GLY A 55 25.34 27.49 -31.37
N LEU A 56 26.20 26.87 -32.17
CA LEU A 56 25.94 25.60 -32.83
C LEU A 56 25.80 24.44 -31.83
N LEU A 57 26.61 24.39 -30.78
CA LEU A 57 26.48 23.40 -29.70
C LEU A 57 25.16 23.56 -28.94
N LEU A 58 24.75 24.79 -28.62
CA LEU A 58 23.46 25.06 -27.98
C LEU A 58 22.28 24.74 -28.90
N MET A 59 22.41 25.01 -30.21
CA MET A 59 21.39 24.62 -31.19
C MET A 59 21.29 23.10 -31.35
N ALA A 60 22.42 22.38 -31.37
CA ALA A 60 22.45 20.92 -31.40
C ALA A 60 21.88 20.31 -30.11
N LEU A 61 22.17 20.90 -28.94
CA LEU A 61 21.54 20.53 -27.66
C LEU A 61 20.04 20.79 -27.64
N PHE A 62 19.60 21.91 -28.21
CA PHE A 62 18.18 22.24 -28.34
C PHE A 62 17.46 21.27 -29.29
N ILE A 63 18.04 20.96 -30.45
CA ILE A 63 17.52 19.96 -31.38
C ILE A 63 17.47 18.58 -30.69
N TYR A 64 18.53 18.17 -30.00
CA TYR A 64 18.55 16.92 -29.24
C TYR A 64 17.44 16.87 -28.18
N TRP A 65 17.19 17.96 -27.43
CA TRP A 65 16.10 18.02 -26.44
C TRP A 65 14.70 18.15 -27.04
N ALA A 66 14.57 18.73 -28.24
CA ALA A 66 13.30 18.88 -28.95
C ALA A 66 12.91 17.61 -29.73
N ASP A 67 13.91 16.86 -30.19
CA ASP A 67 13.78 15.63 -30.99
C ASP A 67 13.95 14.35 -30.16
N THR A 68 14.41 14.44 -28.89
CA THR A 68 14.08 13.39 -27.91
C THR A 68 12.57 13.38 -27.72
N PRO A 69 11.85 12.32 -28.14
CA PRO A 69 10.44 12.22 -27.80
C PRO A 69 10.34 12.13 -26.28
N GLU A 70 9.41 12.85 -25.65
CA GLU A 70 8.96 12.41 -24.32
C GLU A 70 8.61 10.93 -24.46
N PRO A 71 9.15 10.03 -23.62
CA PRO A 71 9.00 8.59 -23.80
C PRO A 71 7.51 8.30 -23.84
N GLU A 72 7.02 7.96 -25.04
CA GLU A 72 5.61 8.00 -25.34
C GLU A 72 4.91 7.13 -24.32
N GLN A 73 4.20 7.77 -23.39
CA GLN A 73 3.33 7.05 -22.48
C GLN A 73 2.19 6.58 -23.37
N GLN A 74 2.40 5.43 -24.03
CA GLN A 74 1.36 4.65 -24.66
C GLN A 74 0.27 4.57 -23.62
N ALA A 75 -0.74 5.41 -23.81
CA ALA A 75 -1.94 5.39 -23.01
C ALA A 75 -2.55 4.07 -23.40
N ILE A 76 -2.25 3.03 -22.62
CA ILE A 76 -2.89 1.73 -22.77
C ILE A 76 -4.35 2.04 -22.58
N VAL A 77 -5.07 2.14 -23.70
CA VAL A 77 -6.51 2.34 -23.74
C VAL A 77 -7.08 1.04 -23.23
N LEU A 78 -7.11 0.89 -21.91
CA LEU A 78 -7.65 -0.27 -21.24
C LEU A 78 -9.07 -0.41 -21.78
N PRO A 79 -9.39 -1.52 -22.48
CA PRO A 79 -10.73 -1.71 -22.99
C PRO A 79 -11.65 -1.63 -21.78
N LYS A 80 -12.55 -0.64 -21.79
CA LYS A 80 -13.41 -0.31 -20.67
C LYS A 80 -14.44 -1.43 -20.53
N LEU A 81 -14.05 -2.50 -19.83
CA LEU A 81 -14.90 -3.65 -19.55
C LEU A 81 -16.24 -3.15 -19.03
N GLU A 82 -17.30 -3.42 -19.78
CA GLU A 82 -18.62 -2.89 -19.49
C GLU A 82 -19.15 -3.58 -18.22
N GLN A 83 -19.09 -2.83 -17.11
CA GLN A 83 -19.54 -3.33 -15.81
C GLN A 83 -21.06 -3.50 -15.86
N LYS A 84 -21.54 -4.73 -16.09
CA LYS A 84 -22.98 -5.02 -16.00
C LYS A 84 -23.49 -4.72 -14.59
N LYS A 85 -24.48 -3.84 -14.48
CA LYS A 85 -25.16 -3.53 -13.21
C LYS A 85 -25.79 -4.82 -12.67
N GLN A 86 -25.43 -5.18 -11.44
CA GLN A 86 -26.13 -6.24 -10.71
C GLN A 86 -27.32 -5.60 -9.98
N GLU A 87 -28.48 -6.24 -10.05
CA GLU A 87 -29.62 -5.81 -9.25
C GLU A 87 -29.38 -6.18 -7.78
N TYR A 88 -29.74 -5.26 -6.89
CA TYR A 88 -29.60 -5.48 -5.46
C TYR A 88 -30.86 -6.17 -4.93
N ASP A 89 -30.72 -7.45 -4.63
CA ASP A 89 -31.71 -8.24 -3.90
C ASP A 89 -31.36 -8.21 -2.40
N PRO A 90 -32.18 -7.54 -1.55
CA PRO A 90 -31.96 -7.50 -0.11
C PRO A 90 -32.27 -8.84 0.58
N GLU A 91 -33.16 -9.66 0.02
CA GLU A 91 -33.58 -10.96 0.56
C GLU A 91 -32.60 -12.09 0.23
N LYS A 92 -31.76 -11.89 -0.80
CA LYS A 92 -30.68 -12.81 -1.18
C LYS A 92 -29.88 -13.24 0.04
N LYS A 93 -29.92 -14.55 0.31
CA LYS A 93 -29.24 -15.14 1.47
C LYS A 93 -27.72 -14.97 1.37
N ARG A 94 -27.12 -14.40 2.41
CA ARG A 94 -25.68 -14.10 2.49
C ARG A 94 -24.91 -15.10 3.37
N ALA A 95 -25.57 -15.79 4.30
CA ALA A 95 -24.99 -16.92 5.04
C ALA A 95 -24.66 -18.10 4.12
N LEU A 96 -23.59 -18.82 4.45
CA LEU A 96 -23.27 -20.10 3.81
C LEU A 96 -24.39 -21.10 4.14
N HIS A 97 -25.00 -21.68 3.11
CA HIS A 97 -25.98 -22.75 3.23
C HIS A 97 -25.33 -24.06 2.83
N ARG A 98 -24.93 -24.85 3.83
CA ARG A 98 -24.43 -26.20 3.61
C ARG A 98 -25.61 -27.10 3.22
N LYS A 99 -25.70 -27.47 1.93
CA LYS A 99 -26.53 -28.62 1.54
C LYS A 99 -26.01 -29.84 2.31
N PRO A 100 -26.83 -30.57 3.09
CA PRO A 100 -26.40 -31.82 3.66
C PRO A 100 -26.12 -32.80 2.51
N GLN A 101 -24.85 -33.18 2.34
CA GLN A 101 -24.52 -34.37 1.57
C GLN A 101 -24.95 -35.58 2.41
N ILE A 102 -26.21 -35.97 2.25
CA ILE A 102 -26.57 -37.37 2.43
C ILE A 102 -25.83 -38.10 1.32
N GLN A 103 -24.75 -38.80 1.67
CA GLN A 103 -24.24 -39.84 0.81
C GLN A 103 -25.34 -40.90 0.79
N ASN A 104 -25.98 -41.11 -0.36
CA ASN A 104 -26.97 -42.16 -0.51
C ASN A 104 -26.31 -43.49 -0.08
N PRO A 105 -26.85 -44.22 0.91
CA PRO A 105 -26.52 -45.62 1.04
C PRO A 105 -27.20 -46.35 -0.12
N THR A 106 -26.52 -46.39 -1.26
CA THR A 106 -26.94 -47.23 -2.38
C THR A 106 -26.60 -48.66 -2.00
N GLU A 107 -27.60 -49.43 -1.57
CA GLU A 107 -27.46 -50.89 -1.51
C GLU A 107 -27.17 -51.39 -2.94
N VAL A 108 -26.00 -51.99 -3.13
CA VAL A 108 -25.51 -52.40 -4.45
C VAL A 108 -26.08 -53.78 -4.79
N GLU A 109 -27.37 -53.84 -5.11
CA GLU A 109 -27.97 -55.02 -5.73
C GLU A 109 -27.70 -55.07 -7.25
N LYS A 110 -26.44 -55.33 -7.62
CA LYS A 110 -25.97 -56.12 -8.78
C LYS A 110 -24.48 -55.88 -9.07
N PRO A 111 -23.73 -56.91 -9.53
CA PRO A 111 -22.33 -56.75 -9.89
C PRO A 111 -22.17 -55.87 -11.13
N ILE A 112 -21.13 -55.03 -11.11
CA ILE A 112 -20.75 -54.14 -12.21
C ILE A 112 -20.34 -54.99 -13.42
N LYS A 113 -20.93 -54.72 -14.59
CA LYS A 113 -20.33 -55.09 -15.88
C LYS A 113 -19.51 -53.90 -16.36
N GLU A 114 -18.23 -54.13 -16.59
CA GLU A 114 -17.39 -53.16 -17.32
C GLU A 114 -17.91 -53.04 -18.76
N LEU A 115 -18.07 -51.80 -19.21
CA LEU A 115 -18.31 -51.43 -20.60
C LEU A 115 -17.24 -50.41 -20.97
N GLU A 116 -16.60 -50.62 -22.12
CA GLU A 116 -15.41 -49.90 -22.55
C GLU A 116 -15.66 -48.40 -22.77
N GLU A 117 -14.66 -47.56 -22.50
CA GLU A 117 -14.77 -46.11 -22.63
C GLU A 117 -14.90 -45.67 -24.10
N GLU A 118 -16.04 -45.05 -24.44
CA GLU A 118 -16.23 -44.41 -25.74
C GLU A 118 -15.50 -43.05 -25.78
N VAL A 119 -14.29 -43.04 -26.35
CA VAL A 119 -13.42 -41.85 -26.44
C VAL A 119 -14.04 -40.79 -27.37
N THR A 120 -14.75 -39.83 -26.78
CA THR A 120 -15.26 -38.65 -27.49
C THR A 120 -14.13 -37.68 -27.84
N LYS A 121 -13.59 -37.81 -29.05
CA LYS A 121 -12.68 -36.82 -29.65
C LYS A 121 -13.41 -35.49 -29.83
N THR A 122 -13.05 -34.47 -29.06
CA THR A 122 -13.37 -33.08 -29.39
C THR A 122 -12.25 -32.50 -30.25
N GLU A 123 -12.59 -32.00 -31.43
CA GLU A 123 -11.63 -31.39 -32.36
C GLU A 123 -11.26 -29.98 -31.91
N THR A 124 -10.06 -29.82 -31.36
CA THR A 124 -9.45 -28.51 -31.13
C THR A 124 -9.02 -27.91 -32.48
N PRO A 125 -9.47 -26.70 -32.87
CA PRO A 125 -9.04 -26.08 -34.12
C PRO A 125 -7.52 -25.84 -34.15
N LYS A 126 -6.84 -26.36 -35.18
CA LYS A 126 -5.40 -26.09 -35.41
C LYS A 126 -5.20 -24.68 -35.96
N GLY A 127 -5.12 -23.69 -35.07
CA GLY A 127 -4.70 -22.32 -35.41
C GLY A 127 -3.19 -22.21 -35.52
N THR A 128 -2.68 -22.00 -36.73
CA THR A 128 -1.25 -21.90 -37.06
C THR A 128 -0.73 -20.46 -37.02
N SER A 129 0.01 -20.09 -35.97
CA SER A 129 1.08 -19.07 -35.97
C SER A 129 1.68 -19.02 -34.56
N PHE A 130 3.02 -19.12 -34.46
CA PHE A 130 3.72 -19.03 -33.17
C PHE A 130 4.14 -17.58 -32.79
N ASP A 131 3.88 -16.62 -33.67
CA ASP A 131 4.45 -15.26 -33.58
C ASP A 131 3.56 -14.24 -32.84
N ASN A 132 2.40 -14.66 -32.34
CA ASN A 132 1.48 -13.81 -31.57
C ASN A 132 1.51 -14.05 -30.05
N LEU A 133 2.63 -14.56 -29.53
CA LEU A 133 2.92 -14.52 -28.09
C LEU A 133 3.37 -13.12 -27.68
N SER A 134 2.39 -12.22 -27.52
CA SER A 134 2.59 -10.85 -27.01
C SER A 134 3.31 -10.85 -25.64
N ASN A 135 4.63 -10.66 -25.67
CA ASN A 135 5.56 -10.25 -24.61
C ASN A 135 5.01 -10.36 -23.18
N LYS A 136 4.99 -11.58 -22.64
CA LYS A 136 5.09 -11.76 -21.18
C LYS A 136 6.52 -11.40 -20.76
N ASN A 137 6.65 -10.50 -19.77
CA ASN A 137 7.91 -10.28 -19.07
C ASN A 137 8.28 -11.54 -18.25
N LEU A 138 8.89 -12.53 -18.91
CA LEU A 138 9.37 -13.75 -18.26
C LEU A 138 10.59 -13.47 -17.37
N ASP A 139 11.34 -12.40 -17.65
CA ASP A 139 12.53 -11.97 -16.89
C ASP A 139 12.20 -11.11 -15.65
N SER A 140 10.98 -11.21 -15.12
CA SER A 140 10.57 -10.46 -13.92
C SER A 140 11.09 -11.11 -12.63
N GLU A 141 12.32 -10.79 -12.21
CA GLU A 141 12.94 -11.28 -10.97
C GLU A 141 12.22 -10.90 -9.65
N SER A 142 11.10 -10.17 -9.69
CA SER A 142 10.50 -9.53 -8.51
C SER A 142 9.01 -9.86 -8.28
N ALA A 143 8.62 -9.94 -7.01
CA ALA A 143 7.25 -10.21 -6.55
C ALA A 143 6.30 -9.01 -6.74
N ASN A 144 6.09 -8.61 -8.00
CA ASN A 144 5.19 -7.53 -8.39
C ASN A 144 3.73 -8.00 -8.41
N ASP A 145 3.46 -9.20 -8.94
CA ASP A 145 2.12 -9.78 -9.11
C ASP A 145 1.23 -9.75 -7.87
N ALA A 146 1.82 -9.85 -6.67
CA ALA A 146 1.12 -9.97 -5.39
C ALA A 146 0.20 -8.78 -5.00
N PHE A 147 0.21 -7.68 -5.76
CA PHE A 147 -0.69 -6.55 -5.58
C PHE A 147 -1.68 -6.37 -6.76
N GLY A 148 -1.82 -7.38 -7.63
CA GLY A 148 -2.64 -7.29 -8.85
C GLY A 148 -1.95 -6.57 -10.01
N THR A 149 -0.62 -6.63 -10.09
CA THR A 149 0.13 -5.89 -11.12
C THR A 149 0.60 -6.73 -12.30
N ALA A 150 0.13 -7.97 -12.46
CA ALA A 150 0.44 -8.75 -13.65
C ALA A 150 -0.34 -8.17 -14.85
N GLY A 151 0.39 -7.74 -15.88
CA GLY A 151 -0.18 -7.10 -17.07
C GLY A 151 -0.89 -8.07 -18.00
N GLY A 152 -2.05 -8.58 -17.61
CA GLY A 152 -3.00 -9.18 -18.55
C GLY A 152 -3.68 -8.13 -19.44
N ALA A 153 -4.46 -8.56 -20.43
CA ALA A 153 -5.13 -7.68 -21.40
C ALA A 153 -6.10 -6.62 -20.80
N ALA A 154 -6.39 -6.69 -19.50
CA ALA A 154 -7.20 -5.71 -18.77
C ALA A 154 -6.35 -4.73 -17.91
N GLY A 155 -5.03 -4.93 -17.83
CA GLY A 155 -4.08 -4.05 -17.12
C GLY A 155 -4.06 -4.17 -15.59
N ARG A 156 -3.26 -3.30 -14.93
CA ARG A 156 -2.90 -3.32 -13.49
C ARG A 156 -4.07 -3.27 -12.49
N TYR A 157 -5.29 -3.04 -12.95
CA TYR A 157 -6.52 -3.12 -12.15
C TYR A 157 -7.66 -3.84 -12.88
N GLY A 158 -7.40 -4.41 -14.06
CA GLY A 158 -8.44 -4.93 -14.94
C GLY A 158 -9.04 -6.26 -14.52
N SER A 159 -8.32 -7.02 -13.68
CA SER A 159 -8.92 -8.16 -12.98
C SER A 159 -10.07 -7.73 -12.05
N ARG A 160 -10.30 -6.42 -11.81
CA ARG A 160 -11.32 -5.89 -10.89
C ARG A 160 -12.78 -5.92 -11.38
N PHE A 161 -13.08 -6.52 -12.53
CA PHE A 161 -14.39 -6.43 -13.18
C PHE A 161 -14.97 -7.80 -13.58
N GLY A 162 -16.30 -7.94 -13.50
CA GLY A 162 -17.05 -9.10 -14.02
C GLY A 162 -17.69 -10.03 -12.97
N THR A 163 -18.78 -10.71 -13.34
CA THR A 163 -19.49 -11.72 -12.54
C THR A 163 -18.78 -13.08 -12.54
N GLY A 164 -18.81 -13.81 -11.41
CA GLY A 164 -18.20 -15.15 -11.31
C GLY A 164 -16.69 -15.13 -11.04
N ARG A 165 -16.11 -13.93 -10.97
CA ARG A 165 -14.72 -13.61 -10.62
C ARG A 165 -14.29 -14.25 -9.30
N ALA A 166 -15.20 -14.34 -8.32
CA ALA A 166 -14.94 -14.95 -7.03
C ALA A 166 -14.54 -16.44 -7.11
N SER A 167 -15.09 -17.20 -8.06
CA SER A 167 -14.94 -18.66 -8.12
C SER A 167 -13.49 -19.12 -8.24
N ARG A 168 -12.67 -18.41 -9.02
CA ARG A 168 -11.28 -18.78 -9.37
C ARG A 168 -10.40 -19.05 -8.15
N TYR A 169 -10.65 -18.32 -7.06
CA TYR A 169 -9.82 -18.30 -5.85
C TYR A 169 -10.57 -18.77 -4.59
N GLY A 170 -11.76 -19.34 -4.77
CA GLY A 170 -12.57 -19.96 -3.70
C GLY A 170 -13.61 -19.04 -3.05
N GLY A 171 -13.95 -17.92 -3.68
CA GLY A 171 -15.12 -17.12 -3.31
C GLY A 171 -16.42 -17.69 -3.89
N SER A 172 -17.55 -17.13 -3.44
CA SER A 172 -18.89 -17.58 -3.81
C SER A 172 -19.83 -16.41 -4.14
N ALA A 173 -20.99 -16.71 -4.71
CA ALA A 173 -22.03 -15.70 -4.92
C ALA A 173 -22.53 -15.05 -3.60
N ALA A 174 -22.37 -15.74 -2.46
CA ALA A 174 -22.70 -15.21 -1.14
C ALA A 174 -21.67 -14.18 -0.68
N THR A 175 -20.38 -14.41 -0.91
CA THR A 175 -19.31 -13.46 -0.57
C THR A 175 -19.31 -12.25 -1.50
N GLU A 176 -19.60 -12.40 -2.80
CA GLU A 176 -19.86 -11.26 -3.71
C GLU A 176 -21.07 -10.43 -3.22
N SER A 177 -22.19 -11.09 -2.88
CA SER A 177 -23.40 -10.42 -2.39
C SER A 177 -23.19 -9.69 -1.07
N ALA A 178 -22.35 -10.21 -0.17
CA ALA A 178 -22.03 -9.57 1.10
C ALA A 178 -21.17 -8.31 0.90
N VAL A 179 -20.18 -8.33 -0.01
CA VAL A 179 -19.41 -7.12 -0.36
C VAL A 179 -20.33 -6.06 -0.96
N HIS A 180 -21.17 -6.39 -1.94
CA HIS A 180 -22.08 -5.41 -2.54
C HIS A 180 -23.05 -4.81 -1.53
N ALA A 181 -23.60 -5.61 -0.61
CA ALA A 181 -24.44 -5.12 0.48
C ALA A 181 -23.68 -4.17 1.43
N ALA A 182 -22.40 -4.44 1.73
CA ALA A 182 -21.56 -3.56 2.52
C ALA A 182 -21.30 -2.21 1.83
N LEU A 183 -21.06 -2.22 0.51
CA LEU A 183 -20.93 -0.99 -0.29
C LEU A 183 -22.25 -0.21 -0.36
N ARG A 184 -23.40 -0.89 -0.44
CA ARG A 184 -24.73 -0.28 -0.29
C ARG A 184 -24.89 0.39 1.08
N TRP A 185 -24.51 -0.29 2.16
CA TRP A 185 -24.58 0.27 3.52
C TRP A 185 -23.69 1.52 3.64
N LEU A 186 -22.42 1.42 3.22
CA LEU A 186 -21.48 2.54 3.23
C LEU A 186 -22.01 3.72 2.41
N GLN A 187 -22.56 3.50 1.20
CA GLN A 187 -23.12 4.59 0.40
C GLN A 187 -24.26 5.32 1.14
N ARG A 188 -25.13 4.62 1.87
CA ARG A 188 -26.21 5.24 2.66
C ARG A 188 -25.69 6.04 3.86
N HIS A 189 -24.57 5.64 4.46
CA HIS A 189 -24.03 6.21 5.70
C HIS A 189 -22.81 7.13 5.47
N GLN A 190 -22.70 7.75 4.29
CA GLN A 190 -21.70 8.78 4.00
C GLN A 190 -22.26 10.18 4.33
N ASP A 191 -21.49 10.98 5.05
CA ASP A 191 -21.87 12.35 5.38
C ASP A 191 -21.91 13.26 4.12
N PRO A 192 -22.71 14.35 4.13
CA PRO A 192 -22.81 15.27 3.01
C PRO A 192 -21.46 15.83 2.53
N ASP A 193 -20.53 16.08 3.47
CA ASP A 193 -19.19 16.64 3.23
C ASP A 193 -18.19 15.64 2.62
N GLY A 194 -18.55 14.35 2.60
CA GLY A 194 -17.85 13.24 1.95
C GLY A 194 -17.11 12.28 2.87
N LYS A 195 -17.01 12.54 4.17
CA LYS A 195 -16.44 11.56 5.10
C LYS A 195 -17.43 10.43 5.42
N TRP A 196 -16.91 9.35 5.97
CA TRP A 196 -17.69 8.46 6.84
C TRP A 196 -17.32 8.78 8.28
N SER A 197 -18.30 9.15 9.11
CA SER A 197 -18.00 9.40 10.53
C SER A 197 -17.94 8.09 11.31
N ALA A 198 -16.84 7.85 12.02
CA ALA A 198 -16.70 6.70 12.91
C ALA A 198 -17.69 6.78 14.08
N ALA A 199 -17.90 7.99 14.62
CA ALA A 199 -18.74 8.22 15.79
C ALA A 199 -20.20 8.54 15.47
N GLU A 200 -20.47 9.25 14.37
CA GLU A 200 -21.79 9.80 14.08
C GLU A 200 -22.48 9.15 12.87
N PHE A 201 -22.05 7.96 12.43
CA PHE A 201 -22.66 7.28 11.27
C PHE A 201 -24.19 7.16 11.38
N SER A 202 -24.71 7.05 12.61
CA SER A 202 -26.12 6.84 12.94
C SER A 202 -27.03 8.00 12.54
N LYS A 203 -26.51 9.22 12.36
CA LYS A 203 -27.30 10.36 11.86
C LYS A 203 -27.79 10.21 10.42
N ASN A 204 -27.22 9.24 9.68
CA ASN A 204 -27.62 8.90 8.32
C ASN A 204 -28.62 7.72 8.26
N CYS A 205 -28.99 7.15 9.42
CA CYS A 205 -30.08 6.17 9.51
C CYS A 205 -31.43 6.90 9.42
N LYS A 206 -32.42 6.30 8.76
CA LYS A 206 -33.78 6.85 8.59
C LYS A 206 -34.69 6.56 9.78
N THR A 207 -34.47 5.45 10.46
CA THR A 207 -35.18 5.06 11.69
C THR A 207 -34.19 5.01 12.84
N THR A 208 -33.80 3.82 13.28
CA THR A 208 -32.85 3.60 14.37
C THR A 208 -31.87 2.53 13.97
N CYS A 209 -30.59 2.88 13.86
CA CYS A 209 -29.54 1.88 13.79
C CYS A 209 -29.32 1.27 15.18
N SER A 210 -29.57 -0.03 15.30
CA SER A 210 -29.25 -0.78 16.51
C SER A 210 -27.75 -1.06 16.61
N GLY A 211 -27.34 -1.64 17.73
CA GLY A 211 -25.97 -2.10 17.90
C GLY A 211 -25.83 -2.93 19.17
N PRO A 212 -24.68 -3.60 19.33
CA PRO A 212 -24.38 -4.35 20.55
C PRO A 212 -24.40 -3.42 21.77
N ASP A 213 -25.01 -3.90 22.84
CA ASP A 213 -25.24 -3.20 24.12
C ASP A 213 -23.96 -2.98 24.96
N TYR A 214 -22.78 -3.24 24.39
CA TYR A 214 -21.56 -2.69 24.97
C TYR A 214 -21.58 -1.18 24.71
N ARG A 215 -21.43 -0.37 25.76
CA ARG A 215 -21.27 1.07 25.59
C ARG A 215 -20.04 1.29 24.71
N SER A 216 -20.19 1.97 23.57
CA SER A 216 -19.05 2.48 22.83
C SER A 216 -18.18 3.26 23.82
N ALA A 217 -16.86 3.05 23.82
CA ALA A 217 -15.98 3.74 24.78
C ALA A 217 -15.94 5.26 24.57
N SER A 218 -16.54 5.75 23.49
CA SER A 218 -16.79 7.16 23.24
C SER A 218 -18.07 7.71 23.89
N GLY A 219 -18.95 6.85 24.42
CA GLY A 219 -20.23 7.20 25.03
C GLY A 219 -21.30 7.66 24.03
N ARG A 220 -21.07 7.50 22.72
CA ARG A 220 -21.84 8.14 21.62
C ARG A 220 -22.91 7.25 21.00
N GLY A 221 -23.41 6.28 21.76
CA GLY A 221 -24.46 5.34 21.33
C GLY A 221 -23.96 4.04 20.70
N PRO A 222 -24.87 3.15 20.29
CA PRO A 222 -24.55 1.79 19.85
C PRO A 222 -23.67 1.76 18.60
N GLY A 223 -22.58 1.01 18.66
CA GLY A 223 -21.66 0.81 17.53
C GLY A 223 -20.86 2.03 17.06
N ALA A 224 -20.93 3.16 17.77
CA ALA A 224 -20.11 4.34 17.51
C ALA A 224 -18.62 4.06 17.82
N GLY A 225 -17.73 4.60 16.99
CA GLY A 225 -16.29 4.70 17.25
C GLY A 225 -15.90 6.05 17.85
N ASP A 226 -14.67 6.47 17.57
CA ASP A 226 -14.08 7.76 17.97
C ASP A 226 -13.84 8.64 16.73
N PRO A 227 -14.31 9.91 16.73
CA PRO A 227 -14.27 10.77 15.54
C PRO A 227 -12.84 11.12 15.09
N ARG A 228 -11.81 10.89 15.93
CA ARG A 228 -10.40 11.02 15.54
C ARG A 228 -10.00 10.05 14.42
N PHE A 229 -10.78 9.00 14.16
CA PHE A 229 -10.52 8.03 13.10
C PHE A 229 -11.36 8.25 11.82
N ASP A 230 -12.16 9.33 11.73
CA ASP A 230 -12.99 9.66 10.55
C ASP A 230 -12.19 9.61 9.23
N VAL A 231 -10.94 10.07 9.23
CA VAL A 231 -10.03 10.04 8.06
C VAL A 231 -9.62 8.61 7.70
N GLY A 232 -9.25 7.78 8.69
CA GLY A 232 -8.87 6.39 8.49
C GLY A 232 -10.03 5.53 8.01
N VAL A 233 -11.23 5.66 8.61
CA VAL A 233 -12.41 4.89 8.19
C VAL A 233 -12.95 5.36 6.84
N THR A 234 -12.82 6.66 6.50
CA THR A 234 -13.07 7.15 5.14
C THR A 234 -12.10 6.52 4.13
N GLY A 235 -10.82 6.39 4.49
CA GLY A 235 -9.84 5.66 3.69
C GLY A 235 -10.21 4.19 3.48
N LEU A 236 -10.62 3.47 4.53
CA LEU A 236 -11.08 2.07 4.41
C LEU A 236 -12.33 1.93 3.54
N ALA A 237 -13.32 2.80 3.72
CA ALA A 237 -14.54 2.79 2.93
C ALA A 237 -14.24 3.03 1.44
N LEU A 238 -13.38 4.01 1.12
CA LEU A 238 -12.89 4.23 -0.24
C LEU A 238 -12.15 3.01 -0.79
N LEU A 239 -11.27 2.39 0.00
CA LEU A 239 -10.56 1.20 -0.40
C LEU A 239 -11.53 0.07 -0.75
N ALA A 240 -12.63 -0.14 -0.01
CA ALA A 240 -13.61 -1.18 -0.33
C ALA A 240 -14.28 -0.94 -1.70
N PHE A 241 -14.78 0.29 -1.96
CA PHE A 241 -15.30 0.64 -3.29
C PHE A 241 -14.27 0.43 -4.40
N LEU A 242 -13.00 0.82 -4.18
CA LEU A 242 -11.92 0.65 -5.17
C LEU A 242 -11.52 -0.83 -5.37
N GLY A 243 -11.72 -1.71 -4.39
CA GLY A 243 -11.42 -3.14 -4.50
C GLY A 243 -12.45 -3.90 -5.34
N ASP A 244 -13.72 -3.50 -5.24
CA ASP A 244 -14.83 -3.96 -6.08
C ASP A 244 -14.89 -3.25 -7.46
N GLY A 245 -13.89 -2.41 -7.78
CA GLY A 245 -13.80 -1.75 -9.09
C GLY A 245 -14.74 -0.56 -9.26
N HIS A 246 -15.12 0.13 -8.18
CA HIS A 246 -15.90 1.37 -8.23
C HIS A 246 -15.02 2.60 -7.98
N SER A 247 -15.09 3.57 -8.89
CA SER A 247 -14.26 4.77 -8.88
C SER A 247 -15.07 6.04 -9.07
N HIS A 248 -14.44 7.19 -8.82
CA HIS A 248 -15.03 8.50 -9.11
C HIS A 248 -15.17 8.79 -10.62
N LYS A 249 -14.56 7.97 -11.49
CA LYS A 249 -14.69 8.04 -12.95
C LYS A 249 -15.67 6.99 -13.50
N SER A 250 -15.63 5.75 -13.00
CA SER A 250 -16.42 4.62 -13.50
C SER A 250 -17.05 3.80 -12.38
N SER A 251 -18.35 3.56 -12.49
CA SER A 251 -19.12 2.56 -11.75
C SER A 251 -20.48 2.41 -12.46
N PRO A 252 -21.09 1.22 -12.52
CA PRO A 252 -22.46 1.03 -12.99
C PRO A 252 -23.51 1.58 -12.01
N TYR A 253 -23.09 2.02 -10.82
CA TYR A 253 -23.94 2.62 -9.80
C TYR A 253 -23.56 4.12 -9.65
N PRO A 254 -24.36 5.05 -10.20
CA PRO A 254 -24.09 6.49 -10.10
C PRO A 254 -23.92 6.97 -8.65
N GLU A 255 -24.63 6.36 -7.71
CA GLU A 255 -24.53 6.57 -6.27
C GLU A 255 -23.15 6.21 -5.69
N PHE A 256 -22.55 5.10 -6.13
CA PHE A 256 -21.20 4.70 -5.69
C PHE A 256 -20.14 5.61 -6.30
N LYS A 257 -20.26 5.95 -7.60
CA LYS A 257 -19.39 6.95 -8.25
C LYS A 257 -19.42 8.29 -7.53
N ARG A 258 -20.61 8.76 -7.10
CA ARG A 258 -20.76 9.96 -6.27
C ARG A 258 -20.10 9.80 -4.89
N ALA A 259 -20.29 8.66 -4.23
CA ALA A 259 -19.71 8.40 -2.91
C ALA A 259 -18.18 8.41 -2.93
N VAL A 260 -17.55 7.71 -3.88
CA VAL A 260 -16.09 7.69 -4.05
C VAL A 260 -15.56 9.10 -4.36
N ASN A 261 -16.22 9.84 -5.26
CA ASN A 261 -15.83 11.22 -5.57
C ASN A 261 -15.87 12.14 -4.34
N LYS A 262 -16.92 12.04 -3.52
CA LYS A 262 -17.05 12.79 -2.26
C LYS A 262 -15.94 12.43 -1.25
N GLY A 263 -15.66 11.14 -1.05
CA GLY A 263 -14.60 10.69 -0.13
C GLY A 263 -13.21 11.13 -0.57
N LEU A 264 -12.88 11.04 -1.86
CA LEU A 264 -11.61 11.53 -2.39
C LEU A 264 -11.46 13.06 -2.25
N LYS A 265 -12.56 13.82 -2.42
CA LYS A 265 -12.58 15.26 -2.14
C LYS A 265 -12.34 15.55 -0.66
N PHE A 266 -12.93 14.79 0.26
CA PHE A 266 -12.68 14.91 1.70
C PHE A 266 -11.22 14.62 2.07
N LEU A 267 -10.63 13.53 1.58
CA LEU A 267 -9.21 13.21 1.84
C LEU A 267 -8.27 14.30 1.30
N ARG A 268 -8.55 14.84 0.11
CA ARG A 268 -7.79 15.97 -0.44
C ARG A 268 -7.95 17.27 0.35
N ARG A 269 -9.17 17.55 0.86
CA ARG A 269 -9.44 18.73 1.71
C ARG A 269 -8.75 18.64 3.08
N THR A 270 -8.52 17.42 3.58
CA THR A 270 -7.82 17.17 4.86
C THR A 270 -6.30 16.99 4.70
N GLN A 271 -5.74 17.15 3.49
CA GLN A 271 -4.30 17.13 3.29
C GLN A 271 -3.67 18.50 3.67
N LYS A 272 -2.76 18.49 4.64
CA LYS A 272 -1.94 19.64 5.05
C LYS A 272 -0.92 20.01 3.96
N ARG A 273 -0.36 21.23 4.00
CA ARG A 273 0.58 21.75 2.97
C ARG A 273 1.83 20.86 2.79
N ASP A 274 2.31 20.25 3.88
CA ASP A 274 3.46 19.35 3.96
C ASP A 274 3.20 17.94 3.41
N GLY A 275 1.94 17.58 3.16
CA GLY A 275 1.53 16.28 2.63
C GLY A 275 0.84 15.36 3.65
N ALA A 276 0.89 15.66 4.95
CA ALA A 276 0.17 14.92 5.97
C ALA A 276 -1.35 14.93 5.69
N ILE A 277 -2.08 13.88 6.07
CA ILE A 277 -3.54 13.81 5.87
C ILE A 277 -4.22 13.62 7.22
N GLY A 278 -5.17 14.50 7.52
CA GLY A 278 -5.96 14.48 8.74
C GLY A 278 -5.58 15.55 9.77
N TYR A 279 -6.22 15.46 10.94
CA TYR A 279 -6.28 16.54 11.92
C TYR A 279 -5.27 16.35 13.07
N GLY A 280 -4.58 17.44 13.43
CA GLY A 280 -3.73 17.50 14.63
C GLY A 280 -2.44 16.68 14.59
N ASP A 281 -1.78 16.66 15.74
CA ASP A 281 -0.36 16.24 15.90
C ASP A 281 -0.24 15.07 16.91
N LYS A 282 -1.31 14.30 17.08
CA LYS A 282 -1.45 13.21 18.06
C LYS A 282 -1.18 11.84 17.43
N GLU A 283 -1.01 10.85 18.30
CA GLU A 283 -0.67 9.46 17.94
C GLU A 283 -1.54 8.85 16.82
N GLN A 284 -2.82 9.22 16.74
CA GLN A 284 -3.77 8.66 15.76
C GLN A 284 -3.47 9.08 14.31
N THR A 285 -2.70 10.15 14.09
CA THR A 285 -2.54 10.80 12.78
C THR A 285 -1.89 9.89 11.75
N ILE A 286 -0.85 9.11 12.11
CA ILE A 286 -0.12 8.30 11.12
C ILE A 286 -0.94 7.12 10.58
N TYR A 287 -1.79 6.50 11.42
CA TYR A 287 -2.71 5.44 10.99
C TYR A 287 -3.70 5.95 9.94
N ASN A 288 -4.37 7.05 10.26
CA ASN A 288 -5.28 7.74 9.35
C ASN A 288 -4.58 8.12 8.04
N HIS A 289 -3.37 8.67 8.14
CA HIS A 289 -2.58 9.08 7.00
C HIS A 289 -2.17 7.90 6.09
N CYS A 290 -1.68 6.78 6.64
CA CYS A 290 -1.30 5.62 5.83
C CYS A 290 -2.49 5.07 5.03
N ILE A 291 -3.65 4.89 5.67
CA ILE A 291 -4.86 4.36 5.01
C ILE A 291 -5.38 5.36 3.96
N ALA A 292 -5.42 6.65 4.27
CA ALA A 292 -5.81 7.69 3.31
C ALA A 292 -4.83 7.78 2.12
N THR A 293 -3.54 7.63 2.36
CA THR A 293 -2.49 7.59 1.32
C THR A 293 -2.70 6.38 0.41
N MET A 294 -2.93 5.19 0.98
CA MET A 294 -3.26 3.97 0.22
C MET A 294 -4.49 4.19 -0.68
N ALA A 295 -5.56 4.82 -0.16
CA ALA A 295 -6.77 5.12 -0.91
C ALA A 295 -6.53 6.11 -2.06
N LEU A 296 -5.76 7.18 -1.84
CA LEU A 296 -5.38 8.13 -2.90
C LEU A 296 -4.51 7.47 -3.97
N CYS A 297 -3.55 6.62 -3.57
CA CYS A 297 -2.67 5.89 -4.48
C CYS A 297 -3.46 4.90 -5.34
N GLU A 298 -4.34 4.08 -4.77
CA GLU A 298 -5.16 3.16 -5.57
C GLU A 298 -6.17 3.89 -6.46
N ALA A 299 -6.80 4.97 -5.98
CA ALA A 299 -7.69 5.76 -6.83
C ALA A 299 -6.95 6.40 -8.02
N TYR A 300 -5.73 6.90 -7.81
CA TYR A 300 -4.87 7.39 -8.90
C TYR A 300 -4.47 6.25 -9.85
N GLY A 301 -3.89 5.17 -9.33
CA GLY A 301 -3.41 4.04 -10.13
C GLY A 301 -4.50 3.37 -10.97
N MET A 302 -5.73 3.28 -10.44
CA MET A 302 -6.87 2.66 -11.12
C MET A 302 -7.55 3.56 -12.16
N THR A 303 -7.33 4.89 -12.12
CA THR A 303 -8.08 5.84 -12.98
C THR A 303 -7.21 6.75 -13.85
N GLY A 304 -5.90 6.82 -13.60
CA GLY A 304 -5.00 7.77 -14.27
C GLY A 304 -5.30 9.25 -13.96
N ASP A 305 -6.20 9.56 -13.01
CA ASP A 305 -6.64 10.94 -12.77
C ASP A 305 -5.49 11.83 -12.26
N PHE A 306 -4.97 12.68 -13.14
CA PHE A 306 -3.86 13.60 -12.84
C PHE A 306 -4.13 14.52 -11.63
N THR A 307 -5.40 14.80 -11.30
CA THR A 307 -5.77 15.60 -10.12
C THR A 307 -5.47 14.89 -8.80
N LEU A 308 -5.29 13.57 -8.82
CA LEU A 308 -4.89 12.75 -7.68
C LEU A 308 -3.37 12.53 -7.60
N LYS A 309 -2.63 12.60 -8.72
CA LYS A 309 -1.18 12.35 -8.80
C LYS A 309 -0.38 13.19 -7.79
N ARG A 310 -0.58 14.52 -7.77
CA ARG A 310 0.15 15.44 -6.88
C ARG A 310 -0.24 15.27 -5.40
N PRO A 311 -1.53 15.17 -5.00
CA PRO A 311 -1.92 14.82 -3.63
C PRO A 311 -1.34 13.49 -3.15
N ALA A 312 -1.43 12.43 -3.96
CA ALA A 312 -0.92 11.10 -3.60
C ALA A 312 0.61 11.12 -3.42
N GLN A 313 1.36 11.71 -4.36
CA GLN A 313 2.81 11.84 -4.23
C GLN A 313 3.23 12.64 -2.99
N LYS A 314 2.53 13.74 -2.67
CA LYS A 314 2.80 14.51 -1.44
C LYS A 314 2.62 13.67 -0.18
N ALA A 315 1.56 12.87 -0.13
CA ALA A 315 1.28 12.00 1.01
C ALA A 315 2.37 10.93 1.17
N VAL A 316 2.76 10.28 0.07
CA VAL A 316 3.87 9.32 0.03
C VAL A 316 5.19 9.94 0.48
N THR A 317 5.53 11.14 -0.01
CA THR A 317 6.75 11.86 0.39
C THR A 317 6.75 12.20 1.88
N TRP A 318 5.59 12.58 2.45
CA TRP A 318 5.47 12.80 3.90
C TRP A 318 5.65 11.51 4.69
N LEU A 319 5.01 10.40 4.28
CA LEU A 319 5.12 9.10 4.94
C LEU A 319 6.57 8.58 4.97
N VAL A 320 7.30 8.72 3.86
CA VAL A 320 8.73 8.41 3.78
C VAL A 320 9.54 9.29 4.75
N LYS A 321 9.26 10.61 4.79
CA LYS A 321 9.94 11.53 5.72
C LYS A 321 9.65 11.23 7.20
N ALA A 322 8.54 10.56 7.51
CA ALA A 322 8.13 10.18 8.86
C ALA A 322 8.72 8.84 9.35
N GLN A 323 9.46 8.13 8.51
CA GLN A 323 10.09 6.84 8.83
C GLN A 323 11.32 7.02 9.70
N ASN A 324 11.46 6.19 10.74
CA ASN A 324 12.71 6.14 11.49
C ASN A 324 13.83 5.54 10.61
N PRO A 325 15.00 6.19 10.48
CA PRO A 325 16.08 5.71 9.61
C PRO A 325 16.43 4.23 9.83
N GLY A 326 16.46 3.46 8.75
CA GLY A 326 16.80 2.03 8.76
C GLY A 326 15.81 1.12 9.52
N ALA A 327 14.63 1.62 9.88
CA ALA A 327 13.63 0.89 10.65
C ALA A 327 12.20 1.14 10.11
N GLY A 328 11.20 1.05 10.98
CA GLY A 328 9.79 1.23 10.63
C GLY A 328 9.24 2.60 11.02
N TRP A 329 7.97 2.59 11.44
CA TRP A 329 7.21 3.76 11.86
C TRP A 329 6.56 3.52 13.23
N LYS A 330 6.12 4.61 13.84
CA LYS A 330 5.22 4.63 15.00
C LYS A 330 4.32 5.86 14.91
N TYR A 331 3.34 5.92 15.80
CA TYR A 331 2.42 7.03 16.08
C TYR A 331 2.96 8.47 15.97
N VAL A 332 4.26 8.71 16.20
CA VAL A 332 4.91 10.02 16.05
C VAL A 332 6.04 9.91 15.01
N PRO A 333 6.06 10.77 13.96
CA PRO A 333 7.12 10.82 12.96
C PRO A 333 8.51 10.93 13.59
N ASN A 334 9.47 10.14 13.08
CA ASN A 334 10.88 10.19 13.46
C ASN A 334 11.16 10.12 14.98
N SER A 335 10.28 9.48 15.74
CA SER A 335 10.36 9.40 17.21
C SER A 335 11.43 8.44 17.76
N GLY A 336 12.24 7.82 16.90
CA GLY A 336 13.21 6.77 17.25
C GLY A 336 12.58 5.44 17.69
N LYS A 337 11.26 5.42 17.88
CA LYS A 337 10.48 4.26 18.32
C LYS A 337 9.67 3.73 17.14
N ASN A 338 9.55 2.41 17.06
CA ASN A 338 8.83 1.71 16.00
C ASN A 338 7.76 0.82 16.61
N ASP A 339 6.74 0.49 15.83
CA ASP A 339 5.86 -0.63 16.09
C ASP A 339 5.48 -1.35 14.78
N THR A 340 5.13 -2.63 14.90
CA THR A 340 4.84 -3.51 13.77
C THR A 340 3.54 -3.13 13.05
N SER A 341 2.58 -2.50 13.71
CA SER A 341 1.25 -2.26 13.16
C SER A 341 1.17 -1.00 12.30
N VAL A 342 1.80 0.10 12.71
CA VAL A 342 1.98 1.30 11.89
C VAL A 342 2.88 1.00 10.70
N THR A 343 3.98 0.25 10.94
CA THR A 343 4.89 -0.19 9.88
C THR A 343 4.18 -1.02 8.82
N GLY A 344 3.22 -1.86 9.23
CA GLY A 344 2.34 -2.60 8.31
C GLY A 344 1.56 -1.71 7.35
N TRP A 345 0.80 -0.76 7.90
CA TRP A 345 0.01 0.19 7.09
C TRP A 345 0.89 1.08 6.21
N ALA A 346 2.06 1.48 6.69
CA ALA A 346 3.02 2.24 5.90
C ALA A 346 3.50 1.42 4.68
N VAL A 347 3.87 0.15 4.86
CA VAL A 347 4.26 -0.73 3.74
C VAL A 347 3.12 -0.93 2.74
N LEU A 348 1.87 -1.12 3.19
CA LEU A 348 0.72 -1.20 2.28
C LEU A 348 0.54 0.08 1.46
N ALA A 349 0.61 1.25 2.09
CA ALA A 349 0.49 2.55 1.43
C ALA A 349 1.62 2.80 0.41
N LEU A 350 2.86 2.45 0.77
CA LEU A 350 4.02 2.55 -0.12
C LEU A 350 3.99 1.54 -1.27
N LYS A 351 3.49 0.31 -1.04
CA LYS A 351 3.28 -0.68 -2.11
C LYS A 351 2.20 -0.23 -3.09
N ALA A 352 1.08 0.32 -2.59
CA ALA A 352 0.05 0.94 -3.41
C ALA A 352 0.59 2.15 -4.21
N ALA A 353 1.46 2.97 -3.62
CA ALA A 353 2.13 4.06 -4.31
C ALA A 353 3.05 3.58 -5.44
N LYS A 354 3.89 2.56 -5.17
CA LYS A 354 4.75 1.94 -6.20
C LYS A 354 3.91 1.32 -7.33
N ALA A 355 2.81 0.64 -6.99
CA ALA A 355 1.84 0.12 -7.97
C ALA A 355 1.16 1.24 -8.77
N ALA A 356 0.90 2.41 -8.18
CA ALA A 356 0.39 3.57 -8.91
C ALA A 356 1.45 4.32 -9.74
N GLY A 357 2.70 3.85 -9.79
CA GLY A 357 3.79 4.53 -10.51
C GLY A 357 4.30 5.81 -9.84
N LEU A 358 4.06 5.97 -8.54
CA LEU A 358 4.57 7.08 -7.74
C LEU A 358 5.99 6.79 -7.22
N LYS A 359 6.76 7.86 -6.96
CA LYS A 359 8.14 7.76 -6.48
C LYS A 359 8.15 7.31 -5.02
N VAL A 360 8.76 6.14 -4.77
CA VAL A 360 9.01 5.55 -3.45
C VAL A 360 10.46 5.07 -3.40
N PRO A 361 11.29 5.50 -2.42
CA PRO A 361 12.67 5.04 -2.32
C PRO A 361 12.76 3.59 -1.83
N LYS A 362 13.68 2.80 -2.40
CA LYS A 362 13.93 1.39 -2.03
C LYS A 362 14.24 1.24 -0.54
N ALA A 363 15.05 2.17 0.01
CA ALA A 363 15.44 2.23 1.42
C ALA A 363 14.25 2.20 2.40
N ALA A 364 13.08 2.71 2.01
CA ALA A 364 11.90 2.67 2.87
C ALA A 364 11.39 1.24 3.11
N PHE A 365 11.42 0.39 2.07
CA PHE A 365 11.07 -1.03 2.18
C PHE A 365 12.17 -1.84 2.88
N GLU A 366 13.43 -1.48 2.70
CA GLU A 366 14.57 -2.14 3.36
C GLU A 366 14.56 -1.90 4.87
N GLY A 367 14.32 -0.66 5.32
CA GLY A 367 14.14 -0.35 6.75
C GLY A 367 12.93 -1.05 7.37
N ALA A 368 11.81 -1.12 6.63
CA ALA A 368 10.63 -1.85 7.07
C ALA A 368 10.93 -3.36 7.24
N LEU A 369 11.66 -3.96 6.29
CA LEU A 369 12.06 -5.36 6.38
C LEU A 369 13.01 -5.61 7.56
N ALA A 370 14.00 -4.73 7.78
CA ALA A 370 14.90 -4.80 8.93
C ALA A 370 14.14 -4.71 10.27
N TRP A 371 13.06 -3.92 10.34
CA TRP A 371 12.16 -3.92 11.50
C TRP A 371 11.47 -5.28 11.67
N PHE A 372 10.86 -5.84 10.62
CA PHE A 372 10.19 -7.13 10.70
C PHE A 372 11.12 -8.28 11.10
N GLU A 373 12.38 -8.29 10.66
CA GLU A 373 13.36 -9.28 11.17
C GLU A 373 13.59 -9.10 12.67
N ARG A 374 13.80 -7.87 13.16
CA ARG A 374 14.03 -7.56 14.59
C ARG A 374 12.88 -7.98 15.52
N VAL A 375 11.63 -7.90 15.05
CA VAL A 375 10.45 -8.27 15.86
C VAL A 375 9.96 -9.71 15.65
N THR A 376 10.61 -10.50 14.79
CA THR A 376 10.28 -11.92 14.59
C THR A 376 11.03 -12.79 15.60
N SER A 377 10.33 -13.72 16.24
CA SER A 377 10.94 -14.71 17.15
C SER A 377 11.62 -15.84 16.37
N ASP A 378 12.82 -16.23 16.81
CA ASP A 378 13.52 -17.44 16.35
C ASP A 378 12.99 -18.73 16.97
N GLY A 379 12.12 -18.63 17.98
CA GLY A 379 11.62 -19.74 18.79
C GLY A 379 12.10 -19.67 20.24
N GLY A 380 11.43 -20.41 21.13
CA GLY A 380 11.79 -20.54 22.54
C GLY A 380 10.63 -21.01 23.40
N PRO A 381 10.80 -21.08 24.74
CA PRO A 381 9.74 -21.45 25.67
C PRO A 381 8.50 -20.57 25.48
N GLY A 382 7.37 -21.19 25.12
CA GLY A 382 6.10 -20.51 24.87
C GLY A 382 6.04 -19.63 23.59
N LYS A 383 7.06 -19.65 22.72
CA LYS A 383 7.10 -18.84 21.50
C LYS A 383 7.52 -19.68 20.28
N PRO A 384 6.62 -19.93 19.31
CA PRO A 384 7.02 -20.60 18.07
C PRO A 384 7.90 -19.69 17.20
N PRO A 385 8.83 -20.27 16.40
CA PRO A 385 9.54 -19.53 15.37
C PRO A 385 8.57 -18.83 14.42
N GLY A 386 8.89 -17.61 13.99
CA GLY A 386 8.03 -16.79 13.14
C GLY A 386 6.91 -16.06 13.87
N LEU A 387 6.73 -16.21 15.18
CA LEU A 387 5.84 -15.34 15.97
C LEU A 387 6.41 -13.92 15.97
N VAL A 388 5.60 -12.93 15.56
CA VAL A 388 6.03 -11.54 15.49
C VAL A 388 5.37 -10.73 16.58
N GLY A 389 6.15 -9.90 17.29
CA GLY A 389 5.64 -8.99 18.31
C GLY A 389 5.34 -7.58 17.78
N TYR A 390 4.83 -6.76 18.68
CA TYR A 390 4.43 -5.38 18.43
C TYR A 390 5.60 -4.39 18.52
N MET A 391 6.49 -4.55 19.50
CA MET A 391 7.71 -3.73 19.69
C MET A 391 8.98 -4.56 19.94
N ARG A 392 8.87 -5.84 20.29
CA ARG A 392 9.99 -6.76 20.59
C ARG A 392 9.73 -8.13 19.97
N ALA A 393 10.78 -8.95 19.84
CA ALA A 393 10.69 -10.30 19.26
C ALA A 393 9.65 -11.18 19.96
N GLY A 394 8.57 -11.52 19.23
CA GLY A 394 7.46 -12.32 19.72
C GLY A 394 6.91 -11.87 21.08
N ASP A 395 6.71 -10.57 21.30
CA ASP A 395 5.96 -10.08 22.47
C ASP A 395 4.44 -10.39 22.34
N GLY A 396 3.65 -9.99 23.36
CA GLY A 396 2.21 -10.28 23.42
C GLY A 396 1.33 -9.59 22.37
N GLY A 397 1.91 -8.85 21.41
CA GLY A 397 1.19 -8.17 20.36
C GLY A 397 0.64 -6.80 20.77
N ALA A 398 -0.20 -6.23 19.89
CA ALA A 398 -0.94 -5.02 20.20
C ALA A 398 -2.05 -5.36 21.18
N ALA A 399 -2.18 -4.58 22.26
CA ALA A 399 -3.29 -4.69 23.21
C ALA A 399 -3.89 -3.30 23.45
N ILE A 400 -5.22 -3.21 23.51
CA ILE A 400 -5.88 -1.95 23.88
C ILE A 400 -5.49 -1.56 25.30
N ASN A 401 -4.95 -0.35 25.46
CA ASN A 401 -4.68 0.21 26.78
C ASN A 401 -6.00 0.37 27.55
N ARG A 402 -6.16 -0.36 28.65
CA ARG A 402 -7.39 -0.34 29.47
C ARG A 402 -7.76 1.06 29.99
N LYS A 403 -6.82 2.02 30.03
CA LYS A 403 -7.11 3.43 30.36
C LYS A 403 -7.80 4.22 29.23
N LEU A 404 -7.65 3.81 27.96
CA LEU A 404 -8.40 4.41 26.84
C LEU A 404 -9.89 4.04 26.88
N LEU A 405 -10.29 3.05 27.68
CA LEU A 405 -11.66 2.55 27.76
C LEU A 405 -12.58 3.39 28.66
N ALA A 406 -12.03 4.33 29.44
CA ALA A 406 -12.73 5.24 30.37
C ALA A 406 -13.70 4.58 31.40
N HIS A 407 -13.80 3.25 31.41
CA HIS A 407 -14.76 2.49 32.20
C HIS A 407 -14.08 1.26 32.82
N PRO A 408 -14.19 1.03 34.15
CA PRO A 408 -13.55 -0.11 34.82
C PRO A 408 -14.04 -1.49 34.35
N GLU A 409 -15.22 -1.57 33.74
CA GLU A 409 -15.98 -2.81 33.50
C GLU A 409 -16.15 -3.16 32.01
N VAL A 410 -15.31 -2.65 31.09
CA VAL A 410 -15.55 -2.90 29.66
C VAL A 410 -15.45 -4.38 29.31
N TYR A 411 -16.61 -4.89 28.91
CA TYR A 411 -16.83 -6.15 28.22
C TYR A 411 -16.95 -5.89 26.70
N PRO A 412 -16.43 -6.76 25.81
CA PRO A 412 -15.70 -8.00 26.09
C PRO A 412 -14.21 -7.81 26.45
N LYS A 413 -13.67 -8.78 27.20
CA LYS A 413 -12.22 -8.97 27.34
C LYS A 413 -11.69 -9.65 26.08
N PHE A 414 -10.71 -9.08 25.39
CA PHE A 414 -10.14 -9.68 24.19
C PHE A 414 -8.97 -10.64 24.52
N GLU A 415 -8.82 -11.70 23.71
CA GLU A 415 -7.68 -12.62 23.75
C GLU A 415 -6.70 -12.29 22.60
N GLY A 416 -5.40 -12.36 22.87
CA GLY A 416 -4.37 -12.01 21.90
C GLY A 416 -4.25 -13.04 20.78
N VAL A 417 -4.55 -12.62 19.55
CA VAL A 417 -4.33 -13.37 18.31
C VAL A 417 -3.07 -12.88 17.59
N PRO A 418 -2.40 -13.69 16.74
CA PRO A 418 -1.10 -13.37 16.12
C PRO A 418 -1.18 -12.32 14.98
N THR A 419 -1.84 -11.19 15.25
CA THR A 419 -2.04 -10.04 14.38
C THR A 419 -0.76 -9.55 13.74
N MET A 420 0.28 -9.35 14.55
CA MET A 420 1.57 -8.82 14.08
C MET A 420 2.30 -9.80 13.17
N THR A 421 2.08 -11.11 13.33
CA THR A 421 2.55 -12.13 12.40
C THR A 421 1.87 -12.01 11.04
N GLY A 422 0.55 -11.79 11.01
CA GLY A 422 -0.20 -11.53 9.78
C GLY A 422 0.32 -10.30 9.03
N VAL A 423 0.57 -9.21 9.75
CA VAL A 423 1.20 -8.00 9.21
C VAL A 423 2.58 -8.30 8.61
N SER A 424 3.44 -8.98 9.36
CA SER A 424 4.80 -9.30 8.93
C SER A 424 4.83 -10.19 7.68
N VAL A 425 4.01 -11.24 7.60
CA VAL A 425 3.95 -12.15 6.45
C VAL A 425 3.65 -11.38 5.16
N ILE A 426 2.59 -10.56 5.12
CA ILE A 426 2.26 -9.82 3.90
C ILE A 426 3.27 -8.71 3.58
N CYS A 427 3.78 -8.01 4.61
CA CYS A 427 4.73 -6.93 4.39
C CYS A 427 6.08 -7.43 3.88
N ARG A 428 6.55 -8.59 4.35
CA ARG A 428 7.75 -9.28 3.84
C ARG A 428 7.64 -9.61 2.35
N ILE A 429 6.48 -10.10 1.92
CA ILE A 429 6.22 -10.36 0.49
C ILE A 429 6.25 -9.03 -0.30
N PHE A 430 5.72 -7.94 0.26
CA PHE A 430 5.64 -6.65 -0.43
C PHE A 430 6.94 -5.85 -0.46
N THR A 431 7.81 -6.03 0.55
CA THR A 431 9.20 -5.53 0.52
C THR A 431 10.12 -6.37 -0.37
N GLY A 432 9.69 -7.57 -0.80
CA GLY A 432 10.32 -8.34 -1.86
C GLY A 432 10.80 -9.75 -1.49
N GLN A 433 10.59 -10.23 -0.25
CA GLN A 433 10.92 -11.62 0.10
C GLN A 433 10.02 -12.60 -0.68
N ARG A 434 10.64 -13.61 -1.32
CA ARG A 434 9.93 -14.70 -2.01
C ARG A 434 9.07 -15.47 -1.00
N ARG A 435 7.86 -15.92 -1.37
CA ARG A 435 6.96 -16.70 -0.47
C ARG A 435 7.59 -17.96 0.12
N THR A 436 8.63 -18.50 -0.52
CA THR A 436 9.39 -19.67 -0.08
C THR A 436 10.37 -19.38 1.06
N HIS A 437 10.61 -18.10 1.38
CA HIS A 437 11.49 -17.67 2.48
C HIS A 437 11.00 -18.19 3.83
N GLU A 438 11.92 -18.70 4.66
CA GLU A 438 11.53 -19.48 5.84
C GLU A 438 10.73 -18.65 6.86
N ARG A 439 11.04 -17.36 7.03
CA ARG A 439 10.25 -16.47 7.89
C ARG A 439 8.77 -16.37 7.47
N ILE A 440 8.48 -16.42 6.17
CA ILE A 440 7.10 -16.40 5.65
C ILE A 440 6.41 -17.74 5.96
N LYS A 441 7.09 -18.88 5.72
CA LYS A 441 6.58 -20.21 6.07
C LYS A 441 6.31 -20.37 7.57
N GLN A 442 7.23 -19.90 8.41
CA GLN A 442 7.07 -19.89 9.87
C GLN A 442 5.87 -19.02 10.29
N GLY A 443 5.76 -17.80 9.75
CA GLY A 443 4.63 -16.92 10.00
C GLY A 443 3.29 -17.56 9.58
N VAL A 444 3.21 -18.15 8.38
CA VAL A 444 2.02 -18.89 7.92
C VAL A 444 1.67 -20.06 8.86
N ARG A 445 2.66 -20.81 9.37
CA ARG A 445 2.42 -21.88 10.38
C ARG A 445 1.79 -21.33 11.66
N VAL A 446 2.24 -20.16 12.15
CA VAL A 446 1.65 -19.48 13.32
C VAL A 446 0.24 -18.95 13.05
N LEU A 447 -0.05 -18.50 11.83
CA LEU A 447 -1.41 -18.10 11.44
C LEU A 447 -2.35 -19.32 11.38
N MET A 448 -1.91 -20.43 10.79
CA MET A 448 -2.74 -21.62 10.58
C MET A 448 -3.19 -22.34 11.86
N SER A 449 -2.62 -22.02 13.03
CA SER A 449 -3.11 -22.45 14.34
C SER A 449 -4.18 -21.53 14.95
N HIS A 450 -4.40 -20.34 14.39
CA HIS A 450 -5.33 -19.31 14.88
C HIS A 450 -6.29 -18.90 13.75
N LEU A 451 -7.14 -19.82 13.30
CA LEU A 451 -8.09 -19.56 12.20
C LEU A 451 -9.14 -18.50 12.58
N PRO A 452 -9.67 -17.70 11.62
CA PRO A 452 -10.75 -16.77 11.90
C PRO A 452 -11.98 -17.48 12.49
N LYS A 453 -12.49 -16.94 13.60
CA LYS A 453 -13.65 -17.49 14.32
C LYS A 453 -14.42 -16.34 14.96
N TRP A 454 -15.68 -16.16 14.56
CA TRP A 454 -16.54 -15.16 15.17
C TRP A 454 -17.01 -15.63 16.55
N GLN A 455 -16.48 -15.01 17.61
CA GLN A 455 -16.89 -15.21 18.99
C GLN A 455 -17.76 -14.03 19.44
N GLY A 456 -18.96 -14.31 19.98
CA GLY A 456 -19.95 -13.27 20.30
C GLY A 456 -20.77 -13.53 21.57
N ASP A 457 -20.42 -14.53 22.37
CA ASP A 457 -21.08 -14.78 23.66
C ASP A 457 -20.48 -13.85 24.72
N LYS A 458 -21.33 -13.31 25.62
CA LYS A 458 -20.97 -12.41 26.71
C LYS A 458 -20.16 -13.08 27.85
N LYS A 459 -19.82 -14.37 27.72
CA LYS A 459 -19.29 -15.20 28.82
C LYS A 459 -17.82 -15.60 28.69
N THR A 460 -17.22 -15.54 27.49
CA THR A 460 -15.81 -15.89 27.27
C THR A 460 -14.95 -14.68 26.95
N LYS A 461 -13.63 -14.87 26.87
CA LYS A 461 -12.76 -13.91 26.18
C LYS A 461 -13.10 -13.94 24.68
N ASN A 462 -13.05 -12.79 24.03
CA ASN A 462 -13.40 -12.63 22.62
C ASN A 462 -12.12 -12.61 21.77
N GLU A 463 -11.99 -13.55 20.83
CA GLU A 463 -10.90 -13.58 19.83
C GLU A 463 -11.24 -12.82 18.54
N THR A 464 -12.46 -12.26 18.43
CA THR A 464 -12.91 -11.55 17.23
C THR A 464 -12.07 -10.30 17.03
N ASN A 465 -11.24 -10.32 15.99
CA ASN A 465 -10.37 -9.23 15.63
C ASN A 465 -10.33 -9.09 14.11
N PHE A 466 -11.14 -8.16 13.58
CA PHE A 466 -11.24 -7.92 12.14
C PHE A 466 -9.92 -7.38 11.53
N TYR A 467 -9.08 -6.74 12.34
CA TYR A 467 -7.75 -6.28 11.92
C TYR A 467 -6.82 -7.46 11.64
N TYR A 468 -6.84 -8.46 12.53
CA TYR A 468 -6.18 -9.74 12.34
C TYR A 468 -6.72 -10.47 11.11
N TRP A 469 -8.05 -10.58 10.96
CA TRP A 469 -8.64 -11.31 9.84
C TRP A 469 -8.25 -10.74 8.49
N TYR A 470 -8.22 -9.41 8.33
CA TYR A 470 -7.73 -8.76 7.11
C TYR A 470 -6.27 -9.12 6.81
N TYR A 471 -5.35 -8.80 7.74
CA TYR A 471 -3.91 -9.00 7.51
C TYR A 471 -3.51 -10.46 7.40
N ALA A 472 -4.08 -11.35 8.21
CA ALA A 472 -3.77 -12.77 8.18
C ALA A 472 -4.39 -13.49 6.97
N THR A 473 -5.59 -13.11 6.53
CA THR A 473 -6.14 -13.62 5.26
C THR A 473 -5.27 -13.21 4.10
N TYR A 474 -4.77 -11.96 4.09
CA TYR A 474 -3.90 -11.48 3.03
C TYR A 474 -2.53 -12.18 3.05
N GLY A 475 -1.96 -12.35 4.25
CA GLY A 475 -0.71 -13.07 4.48
C GLY A 475 -0.78 -14.55 4.09
N VAL A 476 -1.84 -15.27 4.46
CA VAL A 476 -2.04 -16.67 4.05
C VAL A 476 -2.32 -16.77 2.55
N PHE A 477 -3.13 -15.86 1.97
CA PHE A 477 -3.40 -15.82 0.54
C PHE A 477 -2.12 -15.69 -0.30
N GLN A 478 -1.22 -14.77 0.05
CA GLN A 478 0.02 -14.58 -0.72
C GLN A 478 1.15 -15.54 -0.30
N GLY A 479 1.21 -15.95 0.97
CA GLY A 479 2.24 -16.82 1.52
C GLY A 479 2.07 -18.31 1.22
N THR A 480 0.88 -18.75 0.79
CA THR A 480 0.61 -20.14 0.38
C THR A 480 0.49 -20.28 -1.14
N ARG A 481 0.04 -21.45 -1.62
CA ARG A 481 -0.37 -21.64 -3.02
C ARG A 481 -1.90 -21.69 -3.05
N ILE A 482 -2.52 -21.05 -4.03
CA ILE A 482 -3.99 -20.92 -4.16
C ILE A 482 -4.77 -22.25 -4.03
N ASN A 483 -4.22 -23.37 -4.51
CA ASN A 483 -4.88 -24.68 -4.46
C ASN A 483 -4.51 -25.53 -3.23
N SER A 484 -3.69 -25.00 -2.32
CA SER A 484 -3.16 -25.72 -1.16
C SER A 484 -4.22 -25.99 -0.08
N ARG A 485 -3.92 -26.94 0.80
CA ARG A 485 -4.80 -27.31 1.92
C ARG A 485 -4.94 -26.16 2.92
N GLU A 486 -3.89 -25.38 3.09
CA GLU A 486 -3.83 -24.20 3.97
C GLU A 486 -4.79 -23.11 3.50
N TRP A 487 -4.71 -22.67 2.23
CA TRP A 487 -5.63 -21.65 1.71
C TRP A 487 -7.08 -22.13 1.79
N LYS A 488 -7.37 -23.36 1.34
CA LYS A 488 -8.73 -23.92 1.38
C LYS A 488 -9.29 -23.96 2.80
N LYS A 489 -8.49 -24.37 3.79
CA LYS A 489 -8.88 -24.40 5.21
C LYS A 489 -9.08 -22.99 5.78
N TRP A 490 -8.18 -22.05 5.46
CA TRP A 490 -8.26 -20.66 5.93
C TRP A 490 -9.47 -19.93 5.36
N ASN A 491 -9.62 -19.94 4.02
CA ASN A 491 -10.68 -19.26 3.31
C ASN A 491 -12.07 -19.75 3.77
N LYS A 492 -12.22 -21.06 3.98
CA LYS A 492 -13.43 -21.64 4.56
C LYS A 492 -13.75 -21.03 5.94
N ALA A 493 -12.80 -21.06 6.88
CA ALA A 493 -13.00 -20.52 8.22
C ALA A 493 -13.29 -19.00 8.22
N MET A 494 -12.64 -18.25 7.33
CA MET A 494 -12.87 -16.82 7.11
C MET A 494 -14.29 -16.53 6.59
N GLN A 495 -14.79 -17.30 5.62
CA GLN A 495 -16.17 -17.15 5.14
C GLN A 495 -17.19 -17.59 6.20
N GLU A 496 -16.95 -18.68 6.93
CA GLU A 496 -17.79 -19.11 8.06
C GLU A 496 -17.83 -18.05 9.19
N ALA A 497 -16.72 -17.34 9.44
CA ALA A 497 -16.67 -16.25 10.41
C ALA A 497 -17.45 -15.00 9.94
N LEU A 498 -17.33 -14.59 8.68
CA LEU A 498 -17.91 -13.34 8.16
C LEU A 498 -19.32 -13.45 7.59
N LEU A 499 -19.70 -14.60 7.05
CA LEU A 499 -21.05 -14.85 6.53
C LEU A 499 -21.92 -15.62 7.52
N GLY A 500 -21.30 -16.55 8.26
CA GLY A 500 -21.95 -17.53 9.11
C GLY A 500 -22.33 -18.82 8.36
N ASP A 501 -22.35 -19.93 9.09
CA ASP A 501 -22.89 -21.22 8.64
C ASP A 501 -24.34 -21.31 9.15
N GLY A 502 -25.31 -21.25 8.23
CA GLY A 502 -26.75 -21.26 8.55
C GLY A 502 -27.33 -20.04 9.29
N THR A 503 -26.50 -19.08 9.75
CA THR A 503 -26.93 -17.84 10.43
C THR A 503 -26.30 -16.62 9.75
N ASN A 504 -27.06 -15.55 9.50
CA ASN A 504 -26.50 -14.35 8.86
C ASN A 504 -25.67 -13.53 9.86
N ARG A 505 -24.35 -13.44 9.65
CA ARG A 505 -23.43 -12.58 10.42
C ARG A 505 -23.47 -11.11 10.01
N GLN A 506 -23.73 -10.85 8.73
CA GLN A 506 -24.01 -9.50 8.22
C GLN A 506 -25.48 -9.16 8.53
N ARG A 507 -25.73 -7.90 8.94
CA ARG A 507 -27.08 -7.39 9.18
C ARG A 507 -27.91 -7.42 7.88
N MET A 508 -29.18 -7.79 8.01
CA MET A 508 -30.16 -7.81 6.92
C MET A 508 -31.40 -6.99 7.33
N GLY A 509 -31.95 -6.23 6.38
CA GLY A 509 -33.10 -5.35 6.63
C GLY A 509 -32.78 -4.05 7.38
N GLY A 510 -33.70 -3.09 7.30
CA GLY A 510 -33.57 -1.77 7.94
C GLY A 510 -32.38 -0.94 7.43
N ASP A 511 -31.99 0.08 8.19
CA ASP A 511 -30.85 0.93 7.84
C ASP A 511 -29.52 0.17 7.94
N GLU A 512 -29.40 -0.78 8.86
CA GLU A 512 -28.19 -1.57 9.10
C GLU A 512 -27.87 -2.59 8.00
N ASP A 513 -28.79 -2.85 7.06
CA ASP A 513 -28.64 -3.87 6.00
C ASP A 513 -27.31 -3.73 5.24
N GLY A 514 -26.47 -4.77 5.31
CA GLY A 514 -25.14 -4.81 4.72
C GLY A 514 -23.99 -4.49 5.67
N SER A 515 -24.26 -4.00 6.88
CA SER A 515 -23.22 -3.76 7.90
C SER A 515 -22.86 -5.03 8.68
N TRP A 516 -21.68 -5.02 9.29
CA TRP A 516 -21.34 -5.97 10.36
C TRP A 516 -21.37 -5.27 11.72
N ASP A 517 -21.82 -6.00 12.74
CA ASP A 517 -21.78 -5.47 14.10
C ASP A 517 -20.33 -5.28 14.58
N PRO A 518 -20.01 -4.14 15.21
CA PRO A 518 -18.65 -3.77 15.62
C PRO A 518 -18.08 -4.56 16.82
N VAL A 519 -18.24 -5.89 16.85
CA VAL A 519 -17.89 -6.73 18.01
C VAL A 519 -16.40 -7.05 18.17
N GLY A 520 -15.55 -6.65 17.22
CA GLY A 520 -14.12 -6.97 17.23
C GLY A 520 -13.25 -5.96 17.98
N GLU A 521 -12.07 -6.37 18.45
CA GLU A 521 -11.16 -5.59 19.32
C GLU A 521 -11.07 -4.09 18.94
N TRP A 522 -10.62 -3.81 17.72
CA TRP A 522 -10.34 -2.45 17.24
C TRP A 522 -11.57 -1.64 16.83
N CYS A 523 -12.78 -2.21 16.92
CA CYS A 523 -14.01 -1.50 16.56
C CYS A 523 -14.37 -0.38 17.52
N ILE A 524 -13.80 -0.36 18.73
CA ILE A 524 -13.80 0.81 19.62
C ILE A 524 -13.34 2.10 18.93
N ALA A 525 -12.36 2.01 18.03
CA ALA A 525 -11.76 3.16 17.38
C ALA A 525 -12.60 3.62 16.18
N GLY A 526 -13.01 2.69 15.32
CA GLY A 526 -13.64 3.02 14.03
C GLY A 526 -15.14 2.69 13.91
N GLY A 527 -15.76 2.10 14.93
CA GLY A 527 -17.19 1.78 14.98
C GLY A 527 -17.68 0.81 13.90
N ARG A 528 -19.00 0.86 13.65
CA ARG A 528 -19.69 0.07 12.60
C ARG A 528 -19.14 0.36 11.20
N VAL A 529 -18.67 1.57 10.93
CA VAL A 529 -18.04 1.95 9.65
C VAL A 529 -16.77 1.14 9.43
N TYR A 530 -15.86 1.12 10.41
CA TYR A 530 -14.64 0.31 10.34
C TYR A 530 -14.96 -1.17 10.17
N ALA A 531 -15.85 -1.72 11.00
CA ALA A 531 -16.24 -3.13 10.94
C ALA A 531 -16.77 -3.50 9.55
N THR A 532 -17.61 -2.65 8.97
CA THR A 532 -18.20 -2.89 7.64
C THR A 532 -17.17 -2.79 6.53
N ALA A 533 -16.34 -1.74 6.53
CA ALA A 533 -15.32 -1.54 5.51
C ALA A 533 -14.22 -2.60 5.57
N ILE A 534 -13.68 -2.95 6.75
CA ILE A 534 -12.59 -3.92 6.84
C ILE A 534 -13.04 -5.36 6.57
N ASN A 535 -14.30 -5.71 6.86
CA ASN A 535 -14.83 -7.03 6.55
C ASN A 535 -15.15 -7.16 5.05
N ALA A 536 -15.63 -6.10 4.39
CA ALA A 536 -15.68 -6.04 2.92
C ALA A 536 -14.29 -6.21 2.31
N LEU A 537 -13.30 -5.42 2.76
CA LEU A 537 -11.89 -5.55 2.34
C LEU A 537 -11.31 -6.96 2.55
N THR A 538 -11.73 -7.67 3.61
CA THR A 538 -11.27 -9.04 3.89
C THR A 538 -11.88 -10.05 2.92
N LEU A 539 -13.17 -9.92 2.62
CA LEU A 539 -13.82 -10.71 1.57
C LEU A 539 -13.28 -10.36 0.17
N GLU A 540 -12.82 -9.13 -0.04
CA GLU A 540 -12.22 -8.68 -1.30
C GLU A 540 -10.82 -9.22 -1.58
N ILE A 541 -10.06 -9.75 -0.61
CA ILE A 541 -8.63 -10.09 -0.79
C ILE A 541 -8.38 -10.98 -2.01
N TYR A 542 -9.18 -12.03 -2.17
CA TYR A 542 -9.12 -13.01 -3.26
C TYR A 542 -9.98 -12.62 -4.47
N TYR A 543 -10.48 -11.39 -4.51
CA TYR A 543 -10.91 -10.74 -5.75
C TYR A 543 -9.82 -9.77 -6.21
N ARG A 544 -9.49 -8.83 -5.33
CA ARG A 544 -8.78 -7.56 -5.54
C ARG A 544 -7.33 -7.70 -5.94
N TYR A 545 -6.66 -8.76 -5.47
CA TYR A 545 -5.23 -8.97 -5.68
C TYR A 545 -5.00 -10.26 -6.44
N GLU A 546 -4.13 -10.20 -7.43
CA GLU A 546 -3.61 -11.42 -8.05
C GLU A 546 -2.72 -12.15 -7.04
N HIS A 547 -2.88 -13.46 -7.01
CA HIS A 547 -2.02 -14.32 -6.22
C HIS A 547 -0.63 -14.32 -6.87
N ALA A 548 0.44 -14.03 -6.10
CA ALA A 548 1.79 -13.93 -6.65
C ALA A 548 2.14 -15.20 -7.44
N VAL A 549 2.68 -15.05 -8.66
CA VAL A 549 3.06 -16.18 -9.50
C VAL A 549 4.54 -16.52 -9.26
N GLU A 550 4.93 -17.77 -9.51
CA GLU A 550 6.35 -18.11 -9.63
C GLU A 550 6.85 -17.60 -10.98
N GLY A 551 7.93 -16.81 -11.00
CA GLY A 551 8.68 -16.61 -12.23
C GLY A 551 9.20 -17.97 -12.69
N SER A 552 8.86 -18.37 -13.91
CA SER A 552 9.32 -19.62 -14.50
C SER A 552 10.81 -19.52 -14.81
N GLY A 553 11.63 -20.05 -13.91
CA GLY A 553 13.07 -20.18 -14.17
C GLY A 553 13.31 -21.22 -15.26
N HIS A 554 13.98 -20.79 -16.32
CA HIS A 554 14.91 -21.61 -17.09
C HIS A 554 16.31 -21.08 -16.80
#